data_AF-E4T0N0-F1
#
_entry.id   AF-E4T0N0-F1
#
_cell.length_a   1.000
_cell.length_b   1.000
_cell.length_c   1.000
_cell.angle_alpha   90.00
_cell.angle_beta   90.00
_cell.angle_gamma   90.00
#
_symmetry.space_group_name_H-M   'P 1'
#
loop_
_entity.id
_entity.type
_entity.pdbx_description
1 polymer ?
#
loop_
_entity_poly.entity_id
_entity_poly.type
_entity_poly.pdbx_seq_one_letter_code
_entity_poly.pdbx_strand_id
1 'polypeptide(L)'
;MNKETYSIPSTQSGQFEFQRNAITLLQTNCQQWQIPMDLPNRLIPLQTDYEQKYSVANNRSTQSPAATTARNAAWDALKAGLSSLYNEYLLNNQLISAADKDALQIHYITGGGSPSPAPATTPIINFVAEEISVLHVVYSDSATPGVRAKPANVAFCELICKIGDPAPTDIYECTERYNIPRSHDAVVFAPEQRSKTIYAYARWMNKNGKFGPWSNMVSAIIP
;
A
#
# COMPACT_ATOMS: atom_id res chain seq x y z
N MET A 1 7.88 8.94 -0.32
CA MET A 1 7.36 7.73 -1.01
C MET A 1 8.10 7.65 -2.34
N ASN A 2 8.94 6.63 -2.55
CA ASN A 2 9.70 6.48 -3.80
C ASN A 2 8.70 6.31 -4.94
N LYS A 3 8.81 7.13 -5.99
CA LYS A 3 7.87 7.13 -7.12
C LYS A 3 8.24 6.06 -8.16
N GLU A 4 9.48 5.58 -8.12
CA GLU A 4 10.04 4.64 -9.08
C GLU A 4 10.54 3.36 -8.38
N THR A 5 10.45 2.24 -9.09
CA THR A 5 11.02 0.94 -8.74
C THR A 5 11.60 0.30 -9.99
N TYR A 6 12.25 -0.85 -9.83
CA TYR A 6 12.85 -1.60 -10.92
C TYR A 6 12.61 -3.09 -10.70
N SER A 7 12.75 -3.88 -11.76
CA SER A 7 12.63 -5.33 -11.70
C SER A 7 13.83 -5.96 -12.37
N ILE A 8 14.50 -6.85 -11.65
CA ILE A 8 15.59 -7.65 -12.21
C ILE A 8 14.98 -8.98 -12.70
N PRO A 9 15.19 -9.37 -13.97
CA PRO A 9 14.65 -10.61 -14.50
C PRO A 9 15.09 -11.86 -13.71
N SER A 10 14.18 -12.83 -13.59
CA SER A 10 14.47 -14.12 -12.94
C SER A 10 15.11 -15.15 -13.86
N THR A 11 14.88 -15.03 -15.18
CA THR A 11 15.45 -15.92 -16.20
C THR A 11 16.91 -15.60 -16.46
N GLN A 12 17.73 -16.61 -16.70
CA GLN A 12 19.18 -16.47 -16.92
C GLN A 12 19.51 -15.57 -18.13
N SER A 13 18.81 -15.75 -19.25
CA SER A 13 18.96 -14.89 -20.44
C SER A 13 18.58 -13.44 -20.14
N GLY A 14 17.45 -13.23 -19.46
CA GLY A 14 17.02 -11.91 -19.04
C GLY A 14 18.01 -11.21 -18.11
N GLN A 15 18.66 -11.95 -17.19
CA GLN A 15 19.72 -11.41 -16.33
C GLN A 15 20.93 -10.95 -17.13
N PHE A 16 21.35 -11.76 -18.11
CA PHE A 16 22.46 -11.47 -19.00
C PHE A 16 22.22 -10.21 -19.86
N GLU A 17 21.02 -10.05 -20.41
CA GLU A 17 20.65 -8.87 -21.18
C GLU A 17 20.50 -7.63 -20.28
N PHE A 18 19.84 -7.77 -19.14
CA PHE A 18 19.61 -6.68 -18.18
C PHE A 18 20.91 -6.04 -17.70
N GLN A 19 21.88 -6.85 -17.25
CA GLN A 19 23.15 -6.33 -16.74
C GLN A 19 23.95 -5.60 -17.82
N ARG A 20 23.91 -6.12 -19.06
CA ARG A 20 24.66 -5.54 -20.17
C ARG A 20 24.11 -4.17 -20.54
N ASN A 21 22.79 -4.08 -20.67
CA ASN A 21 22.12 -2.81 -20.95
C ASN A 21 22.39 -1.78 -19.84
N ALA A 22 22.27 -2.19 -18.57
CA ALA A 22 22.49 -1.30 -17.44
C ALA A 22 23.92 -0.73 -17.40
N ILE A 23 24.93 -1.56 -17.61
CA ILE A 23 26.34 -1.13 -17.55
C ILE A 23 26.74 -0.35 -18.81
N THR A 24 26.26 -0.72 -20.00
CA THR A 24 26.49 0.06 -21.22
C THR A 24 25.93 1.47 -21.09
N LEU A 25 24.68 1.60 -20.63
CA LEU A 25 24.05 2.91 -20.41
C LEU A 25 24.77 3.72 -19.33
N LEU A 26 25.19 3.06 -18.24
CA LEU A 26 25.98 3.69 -17.20
C LEU A 26 27.30 4.25 -17.77
N GLN A 27 28.03 3.47 -18.57
CA GLN A 27 29.30 3.93 -19.17
C GLN A 27 29.11 5.13 -20.09
N THR A 28 28.06 5.15 -20.90
CA THR A 28 27.79 6.25 -21.84
C THR A 28 27.34 7.51 -21.13
N ASN A 29 26.50 7.40 -20.09
CA ASN A 29 25.78 8.54 -19.54
C ASN A 29 26.20 8.93 -18.12
N CYS A 30 27.23 8.29 -17.52
CA CYS A 30 27.64 8.51 -16.12
C CYS A 30 27.79 9.99 -15.76
N GLN A 31 28.49 10.75 -16.60
CA GLN A 31 28.72 12.18 -16.38
C GLN A 31 27.44 13.00 -16.51
N GLN A 32 26.60 12.71 -17.49
CA GLN A 32 25.32 13.41 -17.71
C GLN A 32 24.34 13.15 -16.56
N TRP A 33 24.31 11.93 -16.02
CA TRP A 33 23.45 11.55 -14.90
C TRP A 33 24.01 11.93 -13.53
N GLN A 34 25.18 12.58 -13.49
CA GLN A 34 25.90 12.97 -12.27
C GLN A 34 26.21 11.79 -11.33
N ILE A 35 26.49 10.63 -11.92
CA ILE A 35 26.86 9.43 -11.18
C ILE A 35 28.39 9.41 -10.97
N PRO A 36 28.90 9.01 -9.79
CA PRO A 36 30.33 8.92 -9.55
C PRO A 36 31.04 8.00 -10.55
N MET A 37 32.10 8.51 -11.18
CA MET A 37 32.89 7.79 -12.19
C MET A 37 33.61 6.53 -11.65
N ASP A 38 33.67 6.35 -10.33
CA ASP A 38 34.21 5.13 -9.70
C ASP A 38 33.26 3.93 -9.80
N LEU A 39 31.94 4.16 -9.92
CA LEU A 39 30.96 3.06 -9.96
C LEU A 39 31.12 2.16 -11.20
N PRO A 40 31.29 2.69 -12.44
CA PRO A 40 31.65 1.86 -13.59
C PRO A 40 32.90 1.01 -13.33
N ASN A 41 33.95 1.58 -12.73
CA ASN A 41 35.21 0.85 -12.46
C ASN A 41 35.01 -0.34 -11.51
N ARG A 42 34.04 -0.25 -10.59
CA ARG A 42 33.68 -1.33 -9.67
C ARG A 42 32.77 -2.38 -10.30
N LEU A 43 31.86 -1.99 -11.19
CA LEU A 43 30.87 -2.89 -11.80
C LEU A 43 31.38 -3.65 -13.03
N ILE A 44 32.24 -3.04 -13.85
CA ILE A 44 32.78 -3.65 -15.08
C ILE A 44 33.52 -4.97 -14.81
N PRO A 45 34.39 -5.10 -13.79
CA PRO A 45 35.04 -6.37 -13.46
C PRO A 45 34.04 -7.45 -13.06
N LEU A 46 32.99 -7.10 -12.31
CA LEU A 46 31.94 -8.03 -11.89
C LEU A 46 31.10 -8.50 -13.10
N GLN A 47 30.79 -7.60 -14.03
CA GLN A 47 30.16 -7.95 -15.30
C GLN A 47 31.03 -8.92 -16.10
N THR A 48 32.32 -8.61 -16.24
CA THR A 48 33.25 -9.43 -17.02
C THR A 48 33.32 -10.86 -16.46
N ASP A 49 33.42 -10.98 -15.14
CA ASP A 49 33.42 -12.27 -14.45
C ASP A 49 32.11 -13.05 -14.66
N TYR A 50 30.96 -12.37 -14.53
CA TYR A 50 29.66 -12.98 -14.78
C TYR A 50 29.48 -13.43 -16.23
N GLU A 51 29.86 -12.61 -17.22
CA GLU A 51 29.72 -12.93 -18.65
C GLU A 51 30.58 -14.14 -19.05
N GLN A 52 31.82 -14.21 -18.55
CA GLN A 52 32.69 -15.36 -18.75
C GLN A 52 32.05 -16.64 -18.20
N LYS A 53 31.58 -16.63 -16.95
CA LYS A 53 30.93 -17.79 -16.31
C LYS A 53 29.60 -18.14 -16.94
N TYR A 54 28.84 -17.14 -17.41
CA TYR A 54 27.60 -17.34 -18.15
C TYR A 54 27.86 -18.12 -19.44
N SER A 55 28.88 -17.74 -20.22
CA SER A 55 29.22 -18.43 -21.47
C SER A 55 29.54 -19.91 -21.26
N VAL A 56 30.29 -20.25 -20.20
CA VAL A 56 30.67 -21.62 -19.86
C VAL A 56 29.45 -22.44 -19.40
N ALA A 57 28.61 -21.86 -18.55
CA ALA A 57 27.43 -22.54 -17.99
C ALA A 57 26.28 -22.68 -19.00
N ASN A 58 26.17 -21.76 -19.96
CA ASN A 58 25.11 -21.76 -20.98
C ASN A 58 25.45 -22.60 -22.21
N ASN A 59 26.70 -23.03 -22.36
CA ASN A 59 27.11 -23.95 -23.42
C ASN A 59 27.01 -25.40 -22.95
N ARG A 60 26.20 -26.20 -23.65
CA ARG A 60 25.91 -27.61 -23.29
C ARG A 60 27.17 -28.50 -23.23
N SER A 61 28.23 -28.19 -23.99
CA SER A 61 29.45 -29.01 -23.97
C SER A 61 30.35 -28.73 -22.75
N THR A 62 30.25 -27.55 -22.16
CA THR A 62 31.05 -27.11 -21.00
C THR A 62 30.23 -26.98 -19.72
N GLN A 63 28.90 -27.09 -19.82
CA GLN A 63 28.00 -27.01 -18.70
C GLN A 63 28.28 -28.13 -17.69
N SER A 64 28.42 -27.73 -16.43
CA SER A 64 28.51 -28.64 -15.29
C SER A 64 27.79 -28.03 -14.08
N PRO A 65 27.49 -28.83 -13.04
CA PRO A 65 26.99 -28.30 -11.78
C PRO A 65 27.94 -27.24 -11.19
N ALA A 66 29.25 -27.47 -11.26
CA ALA A 66 30.26 -26.51 -10.80
C ALA A 66 30.22 -25.19 -11.59
N ALA A 67 30.10 -25.25 -12.93
CA ALA A 67 29.97 -24.05 -13.77
C ALA A 67 28.68 -23.27 -13.47
N THR A 68 27.58 -23.98 -13.19
CA THR A 68 26.29 -23.37 -12.83
C THR A 68 26.39 -22.64 -11.48
N THR A 69 26.99 -23.28 -10.48
CA THR A 69 27.23 -22.67 -9.16
C THR A 69 28.14 -21.45 -9.28
N ALA A 70 29.22 -21.54 -10.07
CA ALA A 70 30.14 -20.44 -10.28
C ALA A 70 29.46 -19.23 -10.93
N ARG A 71 28.62 -19.43 -11.96
CA ARG A 71 27.83 -18.37 -12.58
C ARG A 71 26.85 -17.73 -11.61
N ASN A 72 26.13 -18.54 -10.82
CA ASN A 72 25.16 -18.02 -9.84
C ASN A 72 25.87 -17.17 -8.78
N ALA A 73 27.04 -17.60 -8.28
CA ALA A 73 27.84 -16.82 -7.34
C ALA A 73 28.31 -15.47 -7.95
N ALA A 74 28.75 -15.47 -9.21
CA ALA A 74 29.12 -14.24 -9.91
C ALA A 74 27.91 -13.32 -10.13
N TRP A 75 26.74 -13.89 -10.42
CA TRP A 75 25.49 -13.15 -10.53
C TRP A 75 25.10 -12.47 -9.22
N ASP A 76 25.17 -13.19 -8.09
CA ASP A 76 24.82 -12.62 -6.78
C ASP A 76 25.71 -11.42 -6.42
N ALA A 77 27.00 -11.51 -6.73
CA ALA A 77 27.95 -10.40 -6.54
C ALA A 77 27.60 -9.19 -7.43
N LEU A 78 27.34 -9.42 -8.73
CA LEU A 78 26.96 -8.37 -9.67
C LEU A 78 25.60 -7.75 -9.32
N LYS A 79 24.61 -8.58 -8.96
CA LYS A 79 23.27 -8.17 -8.55
C LYS A 79 23.30 -7.27 -7.33
N ALA A 80 24.17 -7.53 -6.35
CA ALA A 80 24.34 -6.65 -5.20
C ALA A 80 24.84 -5.26 -5.63
N GLY A 81 25.83 -5.21 -6.54
CA GLY A 81 26.34 -3.96 -7.12
C GLY A 81 25.28 -3.21 -7.93
N LEU A 82 24.52 -3.90 -8.78
CA LEU A 82 23.42 -3.32 -9.55
C LEU A 82 22.32 -2.79 -8.61
N SER A 83 21.94 -3.53 -7.58
CA SER A 83 20.92 -3.07 -6.62
C SER A 83 21.32 -1.77 -5.91
N SER A 84 22.60 -1.64 -5.51
CA SER A 84 23.14 -0.41 -4.92
C SER A 84 23.12 0.75 -5.93
N LEU A 85 23.58 0.52 -7.17
CA LEU A 85 23.51 1.52 -8.25
C LEU A 85 22.08 2.05 -8.45
N TYR A 86 21.10 1.14 -8.56
CA TYR A 86 19.71 1.52 -8.79
C TYR A 86 19.15 2.34 -7.63
N ASN A 87 19.31 1.84 -6.41
CA ASN A 87 18.73 2.46 -5.22
C ASN A 87 19.36 3.81 -4.87
N GLU A 88 20.66 3.98 -5.09
CA GLU A 88 21.39 5.19 -4.70
C GLU A 88 21.43 6.26 -5.79
N TYR A 89 21.50 5.88 -7.07
CA TYR A 89 21.81 6.82 -8.16
C TYR A 89 20.81 6.87 -9.31
N LEU A 90 20.08 5.78 -9.59
CA LEU A 90 19.19 5.74 -10.75
C LEU A 90 17.73 6.05 -10.39
N LEU A 91 17.22 5.49 -9.29
CA LEU A 91 15.83 5.70 -8.90
C LEU A 91 15.56 7.15 -8.53
N ASN A 92 14.52 7.73 -9.14
CA ASN A 92 14.08 9.12 -8.98
C ASN A 92 15.11 10.17 -9.46
N ASN A 93 16.16 9.76 -10.18
CA ASN A 93 17.09 10.70 -10.79
C ASN A 93 16.39 11.43 -11.96
N GLN A 94 16.35 12.76 -11.88
CA GLN A 94 15.68 13.62 -12.86
C GLN A 94 16.51 13.86 -14.12
N LEU A 95 17.81 13.54 -14.08
CA LEU A 95 18.74 13.71 -15.20
C LEU A 95 18.69 12.54 -16.20
N ILE A 96 18.07 11.43 -15.79
CA ILE A 96 17.89 10.25 -16.64
C ILE A 96 16.62 10.44 -17.46
N SER A 97 16.76 10.32 -18.78
CA SER A 97 15.63 10.47 -19.71
C SER A 97 14.60 9.34 -19.51
N ALA A 98 13.35 9.57 -19.91
CA ALA A 98 12.32 8.55 -19.83
C ALA A 98 12.66 7.30 -20.67
N ALA A 99 13.32 7.49 -21.83
CA ALA A 99 13.78 6.40 -22.68
C ALA A 99 14.89 5.57 -22.01
N ASP A 100 15.83 6.23 -21.33
CA ASP A 100 16.88 5.52 -20.59
C ASP A 100 16.33 4.80 -19.36
N LYS A 101 15.33 5.37 -18.68
CA LYS A 101 14.63 4.70 -17.57
C LYS A 101 13.92 3.43 -18.02
N ASP A 102 13.26 3.47 -19.19
CA ASP A 102 12.63 2.29 -19.78
C ASP A 102 13.67 1.21 -20.14
N ALA A 103 14.79 1.61 -20.75
CA ALA A 103 15.89 0.70 -21.07
C ALA A 103 16.56 0.08 -19.81
N LEU A 104 16.53 0.80 -18.68
CA LEU A 104 16.95 0.32 -17.36
C LEU A 104 15.86 -0.49 -16.63
N GLN A 105 14.69 -0.72 -17.24
CA GLN A 105 13.53 -1.36 -16.60
C GLN A 105 13.07 -0.67 -15.31
N ILE A 106 13.32 0.64 -15.20
CA ILE A 106 12.82 1.50 -14.13
C ILE A 106 11.40 1.90 -14.50
N HIS A 107 10.46 1.59 -13.62
CA HIS A 107 9.05 1.88 -13.80
C HIS A 107 8.50 2.62 -12.59
N TYR A 108 7.46 3.42 -12.83
CA TYR A 108 6.78 4.10 -11.74
C TYR A 108 6.05 3.07 -10.87
N ILE A 109 6.20 3.21 -9.56
CA ILE A 109 5.37 2.51 -8.58
C ILE A 109 3.97 3.11 -8.71
N THR A 110 3.11 2.45 -9.48
CA THR A 110 1.66 2.65 -9.43
C THR A 110 1.10 1.88 -8.22
N GLY A 111 1.69 2.14 -7.05
CA GLY A 111 1.49 1.42 -5.80
C GLY A 111 0.63 2.19 -4.81
N GLY A 112 -0.59 2.46 -5.22
CA GLY A 112 -1.73 2.72 -4.36
C GLY A 112 -2.92 2.28 -5.19
N GLY A 113 -3.67 1.27 -4.74
CA GLY A 113 -4.89 0.87 -5.46
C GLY A 113 -5.67 2.13 -5.81
N SER A 114 -6.17 2.24 -7.05
CA SER A 114 -6.82 3.45 -7.57
C SER A 114 -7.68 4.05 -6.46
N PRO A 115 -7.50 5.33 -6.08
CA PRO A 115 -8.12 5.89 -4.90
C PRO A 115 -9.61 5.54 -4.92
N SER A 116 -10.02 4.60 -4.06
CA SER A 116 -11.41 4.17 -4.09
C SER A 116 -12.28 5.41 -3.91
N PRO A 117 -13.39 5.51 -4.64
CA PRO A 117 -14.29 6.64 -4.46
C PRO A 117 -14.74 6.72 -3.00
N ALA A 118 -15.15 7.91 -2.58
CA ALA A 118 -15.85 8.03 -1.31
C ALA A 118 -17.08 7.10 -1.34
N PRO A 119 -17.43 6.44 -0.22
CA PRO A 119 -18.67 5.69 -0.15
C PRO A 119 -19.85 6.60 -0.52
N ALA A 120 -20.69 6.16 -1.47
CA ALA A 120 -21.84 6.95 -1.92
C ALA A 120 -23.09 6.71 -1.06
N THR A 121 -23.10 5.62 -0.29
CA THR A 121 -24.22 5.18 0.55
C THR A 121 -24.04 5.62 1.99
N THR A 122 -25.13 5.61 2.75
CA THR A 122 -25.13 5.81 4.20
C THR A 122 -25.31 4.47 4.94
N PRO A 123 -24.76 4.34 6.16
CA PRO A 123 -25.14 3.27 7.07
C PRO A 123 -26.55 3.48 7.63
N ILE A 124 -27.29 2.39 7.81
CA ILE A 124 -28.52 2.31 8.61
C ILE A 124 -28.14 1.67 9.95
N ILE A 125 -28.31 2.41 11.05
CA ILE A 125 -27.88 2.01 12.39
C ILE A 125 -29.07 1.65 13.28
N ASN A 126 -28.92 0.60 14.07
CA ASN A 126 -29.78 0.25 15.19
C ASN A 126 -28.93 -0.03 16.43
N PHE A 127 -29.39 0.44 17.58
CA PHE A 127 -28.78 0.10 18.87
C PHE A 127 -29.53 -1.08 19.51
N VAL A 128 -28.78 -2.02 20.06
CA VAL A 128 -29.32 -3.16 20.82
C VAL A 128 -28.73 -3.13 22.23
N ALA A 129 -29.58 -3.12 23.24
CA ALA A 129 -29.18 -3.21 24.64
C ALA A 129 -29.25 -4.68 25.09
N GLU A 130 -28.10 -5.27 25.37
CA GLU A 130 -27.98 -6.66 25.87
C GLU A 130 -27.39 -6.70 27.29
N GLU A 131 -26.61 -5.68 27.65
CA GLU A 131 -25.91 -5.57 28.94
C GLU A 131 -26.06 -4.16 29.51
N ILE A 132 -25.87 -4.03 30.84
CA ILE A 132 -25.91 -2.73 31.52
C ILE A 132 -24.75 -1.84 31.05
N SER A 133 -25.02 -0.55 30.81
CA SER A 133 -24.04 0.40 30.27
C SER A 133 -23.47 0.05 28.89
N VAL A 134 -24.06 -0.88 28.14
CA VAL A 134 -23.55 -1.28 26.81
C VAL A 134 -24.64 -1.17 25.76
N LEU A 135 -24.31 -0.55 24.62
CA LEU A 135 -25.12 -0.64 23.41
C LEU A 135 -24.31 -1.28 22.29
N HIS A 136 -24.88 -2.30 21.68
CA HIS A 136 -24.34 -2.89 20.45
C HIS A 136 -24.83 -2.13 19.23
N VAL A 137 -23.89 -1.76 18.36
CA VAL A 137 -24.18 -1.03 17.12
C VAL A 137 -24.37 -2.02 15.99
N VAL A 138 -25.62 -2.26 15.60
CA VAL A 138 -25.95 -3.09 14.44
C VAL A 138 -26.11 -2.18 13.24
N TYR A 139 -25.39 -2.47 12.15
CA TYR A 139 -25.48 -1.67 10.92
C TYR A 139 -25.85 -2.52 9.72
N SER A 140 -26.42 -1.85 8.72
CA SER A 140 -26.56 -2.34 7.34
C SER A 140 -26.30 -1.20 6.36
N ASP A 141 -26.01 -1.53 5.10
CA ASP A 141 -25.87 -0.50 4.07
C ASP A 141 -27.22 -0.09 3.48
N SER A 142 -27.40 1.20 3.19
CA SER A 142 -28.63 1.72 2.58
C SER A 142 -28.92 1.18 1.18
N ALA A 143 -27.91 0.77 0.40
CA ALA A 143 -28.15 0.13 -0.89
C ALA A 143 -28.52 -1.37 -0.76
N THR A 144 -28.23 -2.00 0.38
CA THR A 144 -28.62 -3.39 0.67
C THR A 144 -29.22 -3.52 2.07
N PRO A 145 -30.42 -2.97 2.31
CA PRO A 145 -31.06 -3.06 3.62
C PRO A 145 -31.25 -4.51 4.07
N GLY A 146 -31.00 -4.78 5.35
CA GLY A 146 -31.16 -6.12 5.94
C GLY A 146 -29.90 -6.99 5.89
N VAL A 147 -28.88 -6.63 5.09
CA VAL A 147 -27.58 -7.30 5.13
C VAL A 147 -26.67 -6.58 6.13
N ARG A 148 -26.23 -7.29 7.18
CA ARG A 148 -25.32 -6.77 8.21
C ARG A 148 -23.87 -6.70 7.72
N ALA A 149 -23.64 -6.02 6.60
CA ALA A 149 -22.34 -5.86 5.98
C ALA A 149 -22.09 -4.40 5.60
N LYS A 150 -20.81 -4.03 5.59
CA LYS A 150 -20.35 -2.77 5.03
C LYS A 150 -20.21 -2.89 3.50
N PRO A 151 -20.31 -1.79 2.75
CA PRO A 151 -20.00 -1.78 1.32
C PRO A 151 -18.56 -2.22 1.04
N ALA A 152 -18.31 -2.62 -0.21
CA ALA A 152 -16.96 -2.90 -0.67
C ALA A 152 -16.04 -1.68 -0.45
N ASN A 153 -14.78 -1.95 -0.08
CA ASN A 153 -13.74 -0.94 0.18
C ASN A 153 -14.00 0.00 1.37
N VAL A 154 -15.06 -0.19 2.14
CA VAL A 154 -15.28 0.47 3.43
C VAL A 154 -14.41 -0.16 4.51
N ALA A 155 -13.77 0.67 5.33
CA ALA A 155 -12.97 0.26 6.47
C ALA A 155 -13.87 -0.03 7.68
N PHE A 156 -14.67 0.95 8.08
CA PHE A 156 -15.56 0.88 9.24
C PHE A 156 -16.71 1.89 9.14
N CYS A 157 -17.70 1.75 10.01
CA CYS A 157 -18.72 2.77 10.24
C CYS A 157 -18.22 3.73 11.31
N GLU A 158 -18.14 5.01 11.00
CA GLU A 158 -17.90 6.04 12.00
C GLU A 158 -19.23 6.45 12.62
N LEU A 159 -19.30 6.46 13.95
CA LEU A 159 -20.44 6.91 14.74
C LEU A 159 -19.99 8.16 15.50
N ILE A 160 -20.74 9.26 15.35
CA ILE A 160 -20.61 10.44 16.19
C ILE A 160 -21.85 10.55 17.07
N CYS A 161 -21.69 10.95 18.33
CA CYS A 161 -22.85 11.11 19.20
C CYS A 161 -22.74 12.20 20.25
N LYS A 162 -23.91 12.60 20.74
CA LYS A 162 -24.13 13.45 21.92
C LYS A 162 -24.98 12.66 22.92
N ILE A 163 -24.62 12.73 24.20
CA ILE A 163 -25.31 12.00 25.27
C ILE A 163 -26.00 12.99 26.20
N GLY A 164 -27.27 12.73 26.51
CA GLY A 164 -28.13 13.59 27.32
C GLY A 164 -28.84 14.67 26.50
N ASP A 165 -29.54 15.54 27.20
CA ASP A 165 -30.38 16.57 26.60
C ASP A 165 -29.68 17.95 26.59
N PRO A 166 -30.03 18.84 25.65
CA PRO A 166 -30.98 18.62 24.55
C PRO A 166 -30.39 17.83 23.38
N ALA A 167 -31.26 17.22 22.57
CA ALA A 167 -30.89 16.59 21.30
C ALA A 167 -30.04 17.53 20.43
N PRO A 168 -29.04 17.02 19.70
CA PRO A 168 -28.19 17.84 18.84
C PRO A 168 -29.00 18.40 17.68
N THR A 169 -28.83 19.68 17.39
CA THR A 169 -29.44 20.31 16.20
C THR A 169 -28.56 20.20 14.96
N ASP A 170 -27.26 19.94 15.17
CA ASP A 170 -26.25 19.75 14.13
C ASP A 170 -25.23 18.68 14.52
N ILE A 171 -24.60 18.05 13.54
CA ILE A 171 -23.57 17.02 13.71
C ILE A 171 -22.35 17.51 14.50
N TYR A 172 -22.06 18.81 14.46
CA TYR A 172 -20.91 19.39 15.17
C TYR A 172 -21.12 19.50 16.69
N GLU A 173 -22.35 19.29 17.18
CA GLU A 173 -22.63 19.17 18.61
C GLU A 173 -22.31 17.77 19.17
N CYS A 174 -22.02 16.79 18.31
CA CYS A 174 -21.62 15.45 18.72
C CYS A 174 -20.12 15.43 19.07
N THR A 175 -19.81 15.33 20.36
CA THR A 175 -18.42 15.34 20.87
C THR A 175 -17.78 13.97 20.90
N GLU A 176 -18.59 12.91 21.02
CA GLU A 176 -18.11 11.54 21.13
C GLU A 176 -18.00 10.87 19.76
N ARG A 177 -16.96 10.05 19.58
CA ARG A 177 -16.65 9.35 18.32
C ARG A 177 -16.29 7.90 18.55
N TYR A 178 -16.93 7.02 17.80
CA TYR A 178 -16.65 5.59 17.80
C TYR A 178 -16.43 5.07 16.38
N ASN A 179 -15.43 4.22 16.21
CA ASN A 179 -15.16 3.53 14.96
C ASN A 179 -15.64 2.09 15.10
N ILE A 180 -16.69 1.74 14.36
CA ILE A 180 -17.37 0.45 14.44
C ILE A 180 -16.94 -0.40 13.23
N PRO A 181 -15.88 -1.23 13.36
CA PRO A 181 -15.34 -2.04 12.27
C PRO A 181 -16.28 -3.15 11.79
N ARG A 182 -17.14 -3.66 12.67
CA ARG A 182 -18.03 -4.80 12.40
C ARG A 182 -19.43 -4.51 12.93
N SER A 183 -20.45 -5.06 12.28
CA SER A 183 -21.81 -4.95 12.80
C SER A 183 -21.89 -5.72 14.12
N HIS A 184 -22.70 -5.20 15.05
CA HIS A 184 -22.89 -5.70 16.41
C HIS A 184 -21.69 -5.50 17.34
N ASP A 185 -20.84 -4.51 17.06
CA ASP A 185 -19.75 -4.14 17.97
C ASP A 185 -20.27 -3.36 19.18
N ALA A 186 -19.60 -3.49 20.32
CA ALA A 186 -20.05 -2.92 21.58
C ALA A 186 -19.53 -1.47 21.77
N VAL A 187 -20.40 -0.60 22.24
CA VAL A 187 -20.04 0.73 22.78
C VAL A 187 -20.38 0.71 24.27
N VAL A 188 -19.35 0.91 25.10
CA VAL A 188 -19.45 0.88 26.56
C VAL A 188 -19.52 2.30 27.10
N PHE A 189 -20.48 2.55 27.98
CA PHE A 189 -20.75 3.84 28.60
C PHE A 189 -20.37 3.85 30.08
N ALA A 190 -20.07 5.04 30.59
CA ALA A 190 -19.82 5.25 32.00
C ALA A 190 -21.13 5.12 32.82
N PRO A 191 -21.08 4.70 34.10
CA PRO A 191 -22.27 4.57 34.94
C PRO A 191 -23.12 5.83 35.05
N GLU A 192 -22.52 7.02 34.93
CA GLU A 192 -23.16 8.34 34.99
C GLU A 192 -23.85 8.74 33.68
N GLN A 193 -23.63 7.97 32.62
CA GLN A 193 -24.29 8.14 31.32
C GLN A 193 -25.55 7.27 31.19
N ARG A 194 -25.76 6.33 32.12
CA ARG A 194 -26.96 5.49 32.14
C ARG A 194 -28.24 6.32 32.25
N SER A 195 -29.31 5.78 31.69
CA SER A 195 -30.63 6.42 31.60
C SER A 195 -30.65 7.76 30.83
N LYS A 196 -29.53 8.17 30.21
CA LYS A 196 -29.49 9.28 29.27
C LYS A 196 -29.73 8.78 27.85
N THR A 197 -30.27 9.66 27.01
CA THR A 197 -30.43 9.40 25.58
C THR A 197 -29.11 9.63 24.87
N ILE A 198 -28.66 8.67 24.07
CA ILE A 198 -27.63 8.88 23.05
C ILE A 198 -28.32 9.30 21.76
N TYR A 199 -27.86 10.39 21.16
CA TYR A 199 -28.24 10.84 19.82
C TYR A 199 -27.02 10.70 18.92
N ALA A 200 -27.13 9.95 17.83
CA ALA A 200 -26.00 9.61 16.99
C ALA A 200 -26.25 9.76 15.49
N TYR A 201 -25.18 10.06 14.77
CA TYR A 201 -25.11 10.03 13.30
C TYR A 201 -24.00 9.08 12.90
N ALA A 202 -24.15 8.45 11.74
CA ALA A 202 -23.18 7.49 11.25
C ALA A 202 -22.81 7.73 9.79
N ARG A 203 -21.58 7.39 9.40
CA ARG A 203 -21.14 7.40 8.01
C ARG A 203 -20.12 6.31 7.74
N TRP A 204 -19.98 5.92 6.49
CA TRP A 204 -18.91 5.02 6.08
C TRP A 204 -17.58 5.77 5.93
N MET A 205 -16.49 5.14 6.37
CA MET A 205 -15.13 5.59 6.04
C MET A 205 -14.43 4.51 5.23
N ASN A 206 -13.84 4.86 4.09
CA ASN A 206 -13.09 3.91 3.28
C ASN A 206 -11.65 3.71 3.79
N LYS A 207 -10.96 2.68 3.28
CA LYS A 207 -9.56 2.38 3.65
C LYS A 207 -8.57 3.49 3.32
N ASN A 208 -8.97 4.45 2.49
CA ASN A 208 -8.16 5.57 2.03
C ASN A 208 -8.54 6.88 2.75
N GLY A 209 -9.34 6.83 3.82
CA GLY A 209 -9.72 7.98 4.64
C GLY A 209 -10.77 8.91 4.03
N LYS A 210 -11.47 8.50 2.96
CA LYS A 210 -12.61 9.26 2.41
C LYS A 210 -13.90 8.91 3.14
N PHE A 211 -14.75 9.91 3.33
CA PHE A 211 -16.01 9.80 4.06
C PHE A 211 -17.19 9.71 3.11
N GLY A 212 -18.15 8.85 3.45
CA GLY A 212 -19.48 8.87 2.85
C GLY A 212 -20.40 9.91 3.48
N PRO A 213 -21.63 10.04 2.96
CA PRO A 213 -22.66 10.90 3.54
C PRO A 213 -23.04 10.46 4.97
N TRP A 214 -23.51 11.40 5.77
CA TRP A 214 -24.08 11.12 7.08
C TRP A 214 -25.46 10.48 6.97
N SER A 215 -25.75 9.54 7.87
CA SER A 215 -27.08 8.97 8.08
C SER A 215 -28.03 9.98 8.71
N ASN A 216 -29.31 9.63 8.77
CA ASN A 216 -30.25 10.30 9.66
C ASN A 216 -29.83 10.10 11.13
N MET A 217 -30.30 11.00 12.00
CA MET A 217 -30.11 10.87 13.44
C MET A 217 -30.83 9.62 13.96
N VAL A 218 -30.13 8.85 14.78
CA VAL A 218 -30.67 7.70 15.51
C VAL A 218 -30.53 7.96 17.01
N SER A 219 -31.44 7.43 17.82
CA SER A 219 -31.37 7.59 19.27
C SER A 219 -31.70 6.32 20.02
N ALA A 220 -31.10 6.16 21.19
CA ALA A 220 -31.41 5.08 22.12
C ALA A 220 -31.21 5.55 23.57
N ILE A 221 -31.79 4.82 24.53
CA ILE A 221 -31.52 5.02 25.95
C ILE A 221 -30.36 4.11 26.33
N ILE A 222 -29.38 4.65 27.06
CA ILE A 222 -28.27 3.86 27.61
C ILE A 222 -28.80 3.04 28.81
N PRO A 223 -28.70 1.69 28.77
CA PRO A 223 -29.22 0.82 29.82
C PRO A 223 -28.49 0.94 31.15
#